data_AF-A0A964J6V7-F1
#
_entry.id   AF-A0A964J6V7-F1
#
_cell.length_a   1.000
_cell.length_b   1.000
_cell.length_c   1.000
_cell.angle_alpha   90.00
_cell.angle_beta   90.00
_cell.angle_gamma   90.00
#
_symmetry.space_group_name_H-M   'P 1'
#
loop_
_entity.id
_entity.type
_entity.pdbx_description
1 polymer ?
#
loop_
_entity_poly.entity_id
_entity_poly.type
_entity_poly.pdbx_seq_one_letter_code
_entity_poly.pdbx_strand_id
1 'polypeptide(L)'
;MRLVSATTRKGITQFADFAGGRFVVTQSGDGIVNLRLSGGDFEASCPSARARTLSAAQKNPSPPVRKLWGNGKGRFRTIGRYASVAVRGTVWLTADLCDSTVVTVRRGRVMVVDIPKRRRAIVTSGHSYTAVKP
;
A
#
# COMPACT_ATOMS: atom_id res chain seq x y z
N MET A 1 0.90 5.76 14.52
CA MET A 1 2.24 5.40 15.02
C MET A 1 3.28 6.17 14.24
N ARG A 2 4.17 6.90 14.92
CA ARG A 2 5.36 7.48 14.28
C ARG A 2 6.47 6.44 14.25
N LEU A 3 7.09 6.24 13.09
CA LEU A 3 8.25 5.37 12.93
C LEU A 3 9.48 6.22 12.61
N VAL A 4 10.55 6.03 13.36
CA VAL A 4 11.86 6.66 13.13
C VAL A 4 12.86 5.56 12.80
N SER A 5 13.71 5.80 11.81
CA SER A 5 14.74 4.84 11.38
C SER A 5 15.99 5.57 10.89
N ALA A 6 17.15 4.90 10.94
CA ALA A 6 18.37 5.43 10.35
C ALA A 6 18.35 5.25 8.82
N THR A 7 18.70 6.26 8.03
CA THR A 7 18.88 6.14 6.57
C THR A 7 20.26 5.64 6.18
N THR A 8 21.24 5.79 7.08
CA THR A 8 22.63 5.37 6.88
C THR A 8 23.22 4.86 8.19
N ARG A 9 24.34 4.13 8.12
CA ARG A 9 25.10 3.71 9.31
C ARG A 9 25.66 4.89 10.12
N LYS A 10 25.76 6.08 9.52
CA LYS A 10 26.28 7.30 10.16
C LYS A 10 25.27 8.01 11.05
N GLY A 11 24.07 7.44 11.27
CA GLY A 11 23.09 7.96 12.21
C GLY A 11 22.15 9.04 11.67
N ILE A 12 22.18 9.36 10.36
CA ILE A 12 21.15 10.19 9.74
C ILE A 12 19.80 9.47 9.88
N THR A 13 18.77 10.14 10.37
CA THR A 13 17.45 9.53 10.58
C THR A 13 16.40 10.07 9.61
N GLN A 14 15.29 9.33 9.50
CA GLN A 14 14.08 9.70 8.79
C GLN A 14 12.87 9.26 9.61
N PHE A 15 11.72 9.88 9.34
CA PHE A 15 10.47 9.50 10.00
C PHE A 15 9.27 9.58 9.07
N ALA A 16 8.26 8.78 9.38
CA ALA A 16 6.93 8.85 8.79
C ALA A 16 5.88 8.35 9.79
N ASP A 17 4.66 8.85 9.64
CA ASP A 17 3.51 8.46 10.44
C ASP A 17 2.68 7.42 9.67
N PHE A 18 2.29 6.35 10.36
CA PHE A 18 1.52 5.24 9.80
C PHE A 18 0.30 4.92 10.66
N ALA A 19 -0.84 4.64 10.02
CA ALA A 19 -2.11 4.39 10.70
C ALA A 19 -3.08 3.56 9.85
N GLY A 20 -4.16 3.07 10.49
CA GLY A 20 -5.30 2.48 9.79
C GLY A 20 -5.18 1.00 9.43
N GLY A 21 -4.15 0.29 9.91
CA GLY A 21 -4.05 -1.16 9.78
C GLY A 21 -2.79 -1.76 10.39
N ARG A 22 -2.63 -3.08 10.24
CA ARG A 22 -1.52 -3.87 10.77
C ARG A 22 -0.48 -4.14 9.69
N PHE A 23 0.79 -4.04 10.05
CA PHE A 23 1.90 -4.23 9.13
C PHE A 23 3.14 -4.76 9.84
N VAL A 24 3.99 -5.42 9.06
CA VAL A 24 5.32 -5.86 9.49
C VAL A 24 6.34 -4.85 8.96
N VAL A 25 7.25 -4.44 9.84
CA VAL A 25 8.33 -3.52 9.51
C VAL A 25 9.62 -4.30 9.35
N THR A 26 10.31 -4.09 8.23
CA THR A 26 11.71 -4.50 8.07
C THR A 26 12.53 -3.35 7.51
N GLN A 27 13.83 -3.36 7.78
CA GLN A 27 14.75 -2.37 7.23
C GLN A 27 15.89 -3.09 6.49
N SER A 28 16.09 -2.73 5.22
CA SER A 28 17.20 -3.26 4.44
C SER A 28 18.51 -2.53 4.74
N GLY A 29 19.65 -3.16 4.44
CA GLY A 29 20.98 -2.62 4.74
C GLY A 29 21.30 -1.27 4.06
N ASP A 30 20.55 -0.91 3.01
CA ASP A 30 20.60 0.39 2.32
C ASP A 30 19.62 1.43 2.91
N GLY A 31 19.08 1.16 4.10
CA GLY A 31 18.26 2.09 4.88
C GLY A 31 16.82 2.24 4.39
N ILE A 32 16.33 1.41 3.45
CA ILE A 32 14.92 1.40 3.05
C ILE A 32 14.09 0.68 4.12
N VAL A 33 13.05 1.35 4.60
CA VAL A 33 12.06 0.75 5.50
C VAL A 33 10.91 0.19 4.68
N ASN A 34 10.70 -1.12 4.78
CA ASN A 34 9.59 -1.83 4.16
C ASN A 34 8.47 -2.04 5.17
N LEU A 35 7.27 -1.60 4.81
CA LEU A 35 6.04 -1.77 5.59
C LEU A 35 5.11 -2.71 4.82
N ARG A 36 5.15 -3.99 5.16
CA ARG A 36 4.32 -5.00 4.52
C ARG A 36 2.99 -5.11 5.22
N LEU A 37 1.89 -4.89 4.51
CA LEU A 37 0.55 -5.07 5.06
C LEU A 37 0.39 -6.53 5.51
N SER A 38 -0.23 -6.72 6.67
CA SER A 38 -0.40 -8.03 7.31
C SER A 38 -1.77 -8.14 7.96
N GLY A 39 -2.19 -9.37 8.27
CA GLY A 39 -3.55 -9.66 8.73
C GLY A 39 -4.58 -9.46 7.63
N GLY A 40 -5.86 -9.35 8.04
CA GLY A 40 -7.02 -9.36 7.17
C GLY A 40 -7.45 -10.78 6.81
N ASP A 41 -8.74 -11.08 6.89
CA ASP A 41 -9.29 -12.37 6.49
C ASP A 41 -9.80 -12.29 5.05
N PHE A 42 -8.94 -12.69 4.11
CA PHE A 42 -9.28 -12.69 2.69
C PHE A 42 -10.16 -13.87 2.29
N GLU A 43 -10.32 -14.90 3.12
CA GLU A 43 -11.19 -16.03 2.82
C GLU A 43 -12.63 -15.67 3.20
N ALA A 44 -12.82 -15.11 4.39
CA ALA A 44 -14.13 -14.65 4.85
C ALA A 44 -14.59 -13.36 4.14
N SER A 45 -13.68 -12.43 3.85
CA SER A 45 -14.05 -11.13 3.26
C SER A 45 -14.30 -11.18 1.75
N CYS A 46 -13.81 -12.23 1.07
CA CYS A 46 -13.85 -12.28 -0.38
C CYS A 46 -14.90 -13.27 -0.89
N PRO A 47 -15.93 -12.78 -1.59
CA PRO A 47 -16.95 -13.66 -2.14
C PRO A 47 -16.35 -14.66 -3.12
N SER A 48 -16.88 -15.89 -3.08
CA SER A 48 -16.58 -16.92 -4.06
C SER A 48 -16.92 -16.43 -5.48
N ALA A 49 -16.30 -17.01 -6.51
CA ALA A 49 -16.55 -16.62 -7.90
C ALA A 49 -18.05 -16.69 -8.26
N ARG A 50 -18.77 -17.66 -7.68
CA ARG A 50 -20.22 -17.88 -7.88
C ARG A 50 -21.09 -16.83 -7.18
N ALA A 51 -20.62 -16.24 -6.08
CA ALA A 51 -21.32 -15.14 -5.39
C ALA A 51 -21.11 -13.79 -6.08
N ARG A 52 -19.97 -13.59 -6.78
CA ARG A 52 -19.68 -12.34 -7.51
C ARG A 52 -20.59 -12.11 -8.72
N THR A 53 -20.99 -13.17 -9.43
CA THR A 53 -21.91 -13.06 -10.57
C THR A 53 -23.32 -12.62 -10.13
N LEU A 54 -23.74 -12.98 -8.92
CA LEU A 54 -25.02 -12.55 -8.33
C LEU A 54 -24.97 -11.11 -7.77
N SER A 55 -23.78 -10.64 -7.41
CA SER A 55 -23.57 -9.33 -6.77
C SER A 55 -23.16 -8.21 -7.75
N ALA A 56 -23.09 -8.51 -9.06
CA ALA A 56 -22.75 -7.54 -10.11
C ALA A 56 -23.69 -6.32 -10.18
N ALA A 57 -24.83 -6.37 -9.48
CA ALA A 57 -25.76 -5.25 -9.32
C ALA A 57 -25.29 -4.16 -8.32
N GLN A 58 -24.29 -4.45 -7.47
CA GLN A 58 -23.85 -3.53 -6.44
C GLN A 58 -22.70 -2.65 -6.97
N LYS A 59 -23.04 -1.44 -7.43
CA LYS A 59 -22.11 -0.42 -7.98
C LYS A 59 -21.01 0.07 -7.02
N ASN A 60 -21.00 -0.39 -5.76
CA ASN A 60 -20.04 0.05 -4.76
C ASN A 60 -18.85 -0.90 -4.69
N PRO A 61 -17.60 -0.41 -4.81
CA PRO A 61 -16.42 -1.25 -4.60
C PRO A 61 -16.48 -1.89 -3.21
N SER A 62 -16.18 -3.19 -3.12
CA SER A 62 -16.09 -3.87 -1.83
C SER A 62 -15.10 -3.14 -0.91
N PRO A 63 -15.39 -3.04 0.40
CA PRO A 63 -14.47 -2.40 1.34
C PRO A 63 -13.11 -3.12 1.31
N PRO A 64 -12.00 -2.39 1.51
CA PRO A 64 -10.69 -3.02 1.61
C PRO A 64 -10.63 -4.02 2.77
N VAL A 65 -10.05 -5.20 2.53
CA VAL A 65 -9.81 -6.22 3.56
C VAL A 65 -8.80 -5.71 4.59
N ARG A 66 -7.82 -4.92 4.13
CA ARG A 66 -6.85 -4.23 4.98
C ARG A 66 -6.31 -3.00 4.27
N LYS A 67 -5.82 -2.05 5.04
CA LYS A 67 -5.27 -0.80 4.51
C LYS A 67 -4.17 -0.24 5.40
N LEU A 68 -3.33 0.61 4.82
CA LEU A 68 -2.30 1.34 5.53
C LEU A 68 -2.22 2.75 4.98
N TRP A 69 -2.44 3.74 5.85
CA TRP A 69 -2.12 5.12 5.59
C TRP A 69 -0.67 5.39 5.99
N GLY A 70 0.04 6.12 5.13
CA GLY A 70 1.35 6.69 5.42
C GLY A 70 1.33 8.20 5.21
N ASN A 71 2.02 8.93 6.08
CA ASN A 71 2.29 10.36 5.94
C ASN A 71 3.75 10.62 6.26
N GLY A 72 4.53 10.99 5.26
CA GLY A 72 5.93 11.30 5.47
C GLY A 72 6.71 11.37 4.17
N LYS A 73 8.00 11.64 4.32
CA LYS A 73 8.97 11.66 3.24
C LYS A 73 10.17 10.82 3.65
N GLY A 74 10.78 10.12 2.70
CA GLY A 74 11.97 9.31 2.97
C GLY A 74 11.96 8.01 2.22
N ARG A 75 12.91 7.15 2.57
CA ARG A 75 13.15 5.81 2.04
C ARG A 75 12.16 4.80 2.63
N PHE A 76 10.87 5.07 2.47
CA PHE A 76 9.79 4.18 2.89
C PHE A 76 9.18 3.47 1.69
N ARG A 77 8.82 2.21 1.90
CA ARG A 77 8.11 1.39 0.92
C ARG A 77 6.94 0.67 1.59
N THR A 78 5.71 0.90 1.14
CA THR A 78 4.56 0.05 1.55
C THR A 78 4.39 -1.10 0.55
N ILE A 79 4.00 -2.27 1.04
CA ILE A 79 3.86 -3.49 0.23
C ILE A 79 2.50 -4.12 0.52
N GLY A 80 1.62 -4.12 -0.48
CA GLY A 80 0.35 -4.85 -0.50
C GLY A 80 0.48 -6.20 -1.22
N ARG A 81 -0.66 -6.81 -1.57
CA ARG A 81 -0.70 -8.11 -2.29
C ARG A 81 -0.20 -8.00 -3.74
N TYR A 82 -0.56 -6.91 -4.43
CA TYR A 82 -0.34 -6.75 -5.87
C TYR A 82 0.46 -5.49 -6.23
N ALA A 83 0.67 -4.59 -5.26
CA ALA A 83 1.46 -3.38 -5.49
C ALA A 83 2.50 -3.15 -4.40
N SER A 84 3.61 -2.53 -4.79
CA SER A 84 4.57 -1.92 -3.88
C SER A 84 4.72 -0.44 -4.17
N VAL A 85 4.81 0.39 -3.12
CA VAL A 85 4.78 1.85 -3.25
C VAL A 85 6.01 2.43 -2.62
N ALA A 86 6.86 3.07 -3.41
CA ALA A 86 8.02 3.83 -2.94
C ALA A 86 7.65 5.31 -2.77
N VAL A 87 7.96 5.86 -1.59
CA VAL A 87 7.55 7.19 -1.20
C VAL A 87 8.57 8.22 -1.68
N ARG A 88 8.11 9.23 -2.43
CA ARG A 88 8.92 10.42 -2.78
C ARG A 88 8.45 11.68 -2.06
N GLY A 89 7.49 11.52 -1.14
CA GLY A 89 7.06 12.49 -0.15
C GLY A 89 5.56 12.76 -0.23
N THR A 90 4.76 12.16 0.66
CA THR A 90 3.31 12.45 0.73
C THR A 90 2.51 11.84 1.92
N VAL A 91 1.21 12.13 1.99
CA VAL A 91 0.10 11.32 2.54
C VAL A 91 -0.45 10.38 1.44
N TRP A 92 -0.45 9.07 1.69
CA TRP A 92 -0.96 8.06 0.75
C TRP A 92 -1.64 6.90 1.47
N LEU A 93 -2.47 6.18 0.74
CA LEU A 93 -3.11 4.92 1.13
C LEU A 93 -2.56 3.78 0.28
N THR A 94 -2.29 2.64 0.92
CA THR A 94 -2.22 1.34 0.25
C THR A 94 -3.32 0.46 0.81
N ALA A 95 -4.20 -0.08 -0.03
CA ALA A 95 -5.36 -0.86 0.38
C ALA A 95 -5.40 -2.16 -0.41
N ASP A 96 -5.48 -3.30 0.29
CA ASP A 96 -5.70 -4.60 -0.35
C ASP A 96 -7.20 -4.90 -0.33
N LEU A 97 -7.74 -5.09 -1.52
CA LEU A 97 -9.04 -5.68 -1.79
C LEU A 97 -8.83 -7.16 -2.13
N CYS A 98 -9.92 -7.85 -2.43
CA CYS A 98 -9.91 -9.28 -2.74
C CYS A 98 -9.11 -9.64 -3.99
N ASP A 99 -9.19 -8.79 -5.01
CA ASP A 99 -8.64 -9.02 -6.35
C ASP A 99 -7.70 -7.91 -6.80
N SER A 100 -7.37 -6.97 -5.90
CA SER A 100 -6.56 -5.81 -6.28
C SER A 100 -5.89 -5.15 -5.07
N THR A 101 -4.82 -4.41 -5.35
CA THR A 101 -4.24 -3.45 -4.42
C THR A 101 -4.45 -2.06 -5.01
N VAL A 102 -5.17 -1.21 -4.28
CA VAL A 102 -5.41 0.19 -4.64
C VAL A 102 -4.44 1.09 -3.89
N VAL A 103 -3.81 2.00 -4.62
CA VAL A 103 -2.94 3.03 -4.07
C VAL A 103 -3.57 4.38 -4.35
N THR A 104 -3.92 5.13 -3.31
CA THR A 104 -4.50 6.48 -3.44
C THR A 104 -3.56 7.52 -2.86
N VAL A 105 -3.37 8.61 -3.57
CA VAL A 105 -2.41 9.66 -3.20
C VAL A 105 -3.18 10.93 -2.85
N ARG A 106 -3.07 11.38 -1.59
CA ARG A 106 -3.81 12.55 -1.08
C ARG A 106 -3.01 13.85 -1.14
N ARG A 107 -1.70 13.77 -1.20
CA ARG A 107 -0.78 14.91 -1.36
C ARG A 107 0.36 14.48 -2.29
N GLY A 108 1.31 15.33 -2.65
CA GLY A 108 2.62 14.88 -3.18
C GLY A 108 2.57 13.83 -4.30
N ARG A 109 3.48 12.85 -4.24
CA ARG A 109 3.54 11.75 -5.23
C ARG A 109 4.18 10.47 -4.67
N VAL A 110 3.85 9.33 -5.28
CA VAL A 110 4.48 8.04 -5.02
C VAL A 110 4.85 7.35 -6.33
N MET A 111 5.82 6.44 -6.27
CA MET A 111 6.06 5.48 -7.34
C MET A 111 5.40 4.15 -6.97
N VAL A 112 4.51 3.66 -7.81
CA VAL A 112 3.86 2.36 -7.68
C VAL A 112 4.56 1.36 -8.60
N VAL A 113 4.84 0.18 -8.07
CA VAL A 113 5.22 -1.02 -8.80
C VAL A 113 4.02 -1.95 -8.80
N ASP A 114 3.46 -2.19 -9.98
CA ASP A 114 2.46 -3.22 -10.25
C ASP A 114 3.18 -4.56 -10.37
N ILE A 115 3.04 -5.40 -9.34
CA ILE A 115 3.80 -6.65 -9.21
C ILE A 115 3.36 -7.65 -10.28
N PRO A 116 2.05 -7.92 -10.49
CA PRO A 116 1.56 -8.78 -11.56
C PRO A 116 2.03 -8.35 -12.95
N LYS A 117 1.88 -7.07 -13.30
CA LYS A 117 2.18 -6.56 -14.64
C LYS A 117 3.65 -6.17 -14.84
N ARG A 118 4.47 -6.27 -13.79
CA ARG A 118 5.89 -5.82 -13.78
C ARG A 118 6.06 -4.37 -14.27
N ARG A 119 5.07 -3.52 -14.00
CA ARG A 119 5.01 -2.13 -14.49
C ARG A 119 5.27 -1.14 -13.35
N ARG A 120 5.82 0.02 -13.70
CA ARG A 120 5.97 1.17 -12.78
C ARG A 120 5.08 2.32 -13.22
N ALA A 121 4.49 3.02 -12.27
CA ALA A 121 3.69 4.22 -12.49
C ALA A 121 3.99 5.27 -11.41
N ILE A 122 3.99 6.55 -11.78
CA ILE A 122 3.99 7.64 -10.82
C ILE A 122 2.55 8.06 -10.60
N VAL A 123 2.13 8.14 -9.34
CA VAL A 123 0.79 8.58 -8.96
C VAL A 123 0.92 9.87 -8.17
N THR A 124 0.21 10.90 -8.60
CA THR A 124 0.22 12.24 -8.00
C THR A 124 -1.04 12.46 -7.17
N SER A 125 -1.02 13.53 -6.37
CA SER A 125 -2.17 13.96 -5.57
C SER A 125 -3.49 13.95 -6.34
N GLY A 126 -4.56 13.48 -5.68
CA GLY A 126 -5.90 13.37 -6.25
C GLY A 126 -6.13 12.11 -7.09
N HIS A 127 -5.10 11.33 -7.38
CA HIS A 127 -5.18 10.16 -8.24
C HIS A 127 -5.00 8.85 -7.47
N SER A 128 -5.45 7.77 -8.11
CA SER A 128 -5.27 6.40 -7.64
C SER A 128 -4.68 5.51 -8.74
N TYR A 129 -4.03 4.43 -8.32
CA TYR A 129 -3.60 3.33 -9.19
C TYR A 129 -4.11 2.01 -8.63
N THR A 130 -4.61 1.13 -9.49
CA THR A 130 -5.11 -0.19 -9.11
C THR A 130 -4.27 -1.27 -9.79
N ALA A 131 -3.53 -2.04 -8.98
CA ALA A 131 -2.89 -3.27 -9.44
C ALA A 131 -3.85 -4.44 -9.20
N VAL A 132 -4.26 -5.12 -10.26
CA VAL A 132 -5.21 -6.24 -10.20
C VAL A 132 -4.49 -7.57 -10.13
N LYS A 133 -5.11 -8.56 -9.49
CA LYS A 133 -4.69 -9.96 -9.50
C LYS A 133 -4.44 -10.42 -10.96
N PRO A 134 -3.40 -11.24 -11.21
CA PRO A 134 -3.18 -11.85 -12.51
C PRO A 134 -4.39 -12.66 -12.99
#